data_AF-M2R8H5-F1
#
_entry.id   AF-M2R8H5-F1
#
_cell.length_a   1.000
_cell.length_b   1.000
_cell.length_c   1.000
_cell.angle_alpha   90.00
_cell.angle_beta   90.00
_cell.angle_gamma   90.00
#
_symmetry.space_group_name_H-M   'P 1'
#
loop_
_entity.id
_entity.type
_entity.pdbx_description
1 polymer ?
#
loop_
_entity_poly.entity_id
_entity_poly.type
_entity_poly.pdbx_seq_one_letter_code
_entity_poly.pdbx_strand_id
1 'polypeptide(L)'
;MVQQRVDSSAPIPVVENHMDETRPAAPETRKQPSTLTHLLILSSILVPIALLPYLTVRARLTTLQRSVAEGANATTGLRRDLSHLIAAFSARRTEQDRLVSLLNETNANVGWLRRKAEQAVVDRAASEARMLKELRATRLELEKLESDAARSEQARQLIERDRLRLVQSLKSESDRIRTRLSGLEELGSSLADIAAFMHEVELQQALPPKKGDGRGIERIRQLAYKWQNAQTPEQTATDASNDNNQSSSNAGSDTGR
;
A
#
# COMPACT_ATOMS: atom_id res chain seq x y z
N MET A 1 -18.61 35.54 -38.82
CA MET A 1 -18.98 35.66 -40.24
C MET A 1 -19.55 37.05 -40.45
N VAL A 2 -18.75 37.97 -40.99
CA VAL A 2 -19.21 39.33 -41.34
C VAL A 2 -18.65 39.59 -42.74
N GLN A 3 -19.55 39.54 -43.71
CA GLN A 3 -19.30 39.94 -45.09
C GLN A 3 -19.66 41.42 -45.22
N GLN A 4 -18.71 42.23 -45.69
CA GLN A 4 -18.99 43.60 -46.09
C GLN A 4 -18.13 43.91 -47.32
N ARG A 5 -18.77 43.92 -48.50
CA ARG A 5 -18.18 44.33 -49.77
C ARG A 5 -19.24 45.16 -50.51
N VAL A 6 -19.01 46.46 -50.47
CA VAL A 6 -19.76 47.62 -50.97
C VAL A 6 -18.61 48.64 -51.12
N ASP A 7 -18.28 49.34 -52.20
CA ASP A 7 -18.97 49.86 -53.38
C ASP A 7 -17.87 50.31 -54.38
N SER A 8 -18.04 50.21 -55.70
CA SER A 8 -18.55 51.26 -56.62
C SER A 8 -17.51 52.33 -57.04
N SER A 9 -17.30 52.47 -58.36
CA SER A 9 -17.12 53.75 -59.10
C SER A 9 -16.52 53.53 -60.51
N ALA A 10 -17.32 53.79 -61.55
CA ALA A 10 -16.91 54.13 -62.93
C ALA A 10 -16.91 55.68 -63.08
N PRO A 11 -16.90 56.38 -64.26
CA PRO A 11 -16.68 56.03 -65.69
C PRO A 11 -15.87 57.09 -66.56
N ILE A 12 -15.48 56.73 -67.82
CA ILE A 12 -15.49 57.49 -69.15
C ILE A 12 -14.75 58.89 -69.25
N PRO A 13 -14.40 59.54 -70.41
CA PRO A 13 -14.40 59.24 -71.88
C PRO A 13 -13.05 59.47 -72.62
N VAL A 14 -12.96 59.03 -73.89
CA VAL A 14 -12.03 59.62 -74.89
C VAL A 14 -12.87 60.29 -75.98
N VAL A 15 -12.67 61.60 -76.12
CA VAL A 15 -13.37 62.51 -77.03
C VAL A 15 -12.53 62.73 -78.30
N GLU A 16 -13.29 62.75 -79.39
CA GLU A 16 -13.04 63.02 -80.80
C GLU A 16 -12.72 64.51 -81.08
N ASN A 17 -11.83 64.79 -82.05
CA ASN A 17 -11.71 66.04 -82.83
C ASN A 17 -10.82 65.70 -84.06
N HIS A 18 -11.26 65.65 -85.33
CA HIS A 18 -11.77 66.71 -86.23
C HIS A 18 -10.87 67.96 -86.22
N MET A 19 -10.48 68.60 -87.33
CA MET A 19 -10.71 68.49 -88.77
C MET A 19 -9.63 69.41 -89.42
N ASP A 20 -9.77 69.72 -90.71
CA ASP A 20 -9.07 70.77 -91.48
C ASP A 20 -7.65 70.48 -91.98
N GLU A 21 -7.26 70.82 -93.21
CA GLU A 21 -7.94 71.38 -94.38
C GLU A 21 -6.82 71.46 -95.45
N THR A 22 -6.99 70.91 -96.66
CA THR A 22 -6.06 71.20 -97.77
C THR A 22 -6.66 70.99 -99.16
N ARG A 23 -6.93 72.11 -99.83
CA ARG A 23 -6.87 72.36 -101.30
C ARG A 23 -6.86 73.91 -101.46
N PRO A 24 -6.29 74.58 -102.50
CA PRO A 24 -5.93 74.06 -103.84
C PRO A 24 -4.70 74.66 -104.57
N ALA A 25 -4.47 74.12 -105.78
CA ALA A 25 -3.95 74.73 -107.03
C ALA A 25 -2.44 75.08 -107.21
N ALA A 26 -1.90 74.57 -108.34
CA ALA A 26 -0.62 74.88 -109.00
C ALA A 26 -0.63 76.29 -109.67
N PRO A 27 0.46 76.90 -110.24
CA PRO A 27 1.41 76.29 -111.20
C PRO A 27 2.90 76.78 -111.22
N GLU A 28 3.74 75.95 -111.85
CA GLU A 28 4.93 76.17 -112.70
C GLU A 28 5.95 77.36 -112.58
N THR A 29 7.22 76.93 -112.59
CA THR A 29 8.43 77.52 -113.23
C THR A 29 9.20 78.67 -112.57
N ARG A 30 10.44 78.38 -112.12
CA ARG A 30 11.73 78.96 -112.62
C ARG A 30 12.88 78.63 -111.67
N LYS A 31 13.99 78.13 -112.24
CA LYS A 31 15.24 77.78 -111.56
C LYS A 31 15.87 79.03 -110.94
N GLN A 32 15.87 79.10 -109.60
CA GLN A 32 16.70 80.02 -108.81
C GLN A 32 17.71 79.19 -107.99
N PRO A 33 18.94 79.70 -107.78
CA PRO A 33 20.00 78.96 -107.10
C PRO A 33 19.68 78.76 -105.60
N SER A 34 19.12 77.59 -105.29
CA SER A 34 19.12 76.83 -104.03
C SER A 34 19.51 77.58 -102.74
N THR A 35 18.57 78.34 -102.17
CA THR A 35 18.58 78.69 -100.73
C THR A 35 18.43 77.45 -99.84
N LEU A 36 17.90 76.35 -100.40
CA LEU A 36 17.76 75.05 -99.77
C LEU A 36 19.11 74.43 -99.36
N THR A 37 20.16 74.59 -100.18
CA THR A 37 21.51 74.11 -99.83
C THR A 37 22.12 74.93 -98.69
N HIS A 38 21.86 76.24 -98.64
CA HIS A 38 22.28 77.05 -97.50
C HIS A 38 21.52 76.68 -96.23
N LEU A 39 20.21 76.37 -96.32
CA LEU A 39 19.43 75.83 -95.19
C LEU A 39 19.89 74.43 -94.76
N LEU A 40 20.30 73.57 -95.69
CA LEU A 40 20.87 72.25 -95.37
C LEU A 40 22.23 72.37 -94.68
N ILE A 41 23.11 73.26 -95.15
CA ILE A 41 24.41 73.50 -94.52
C ILE A 41 24.22 74.14 -93.13
N LEU A 42 23.32 75.12 -93.01
CA LEU A 42 23.10 75.83 -91.75
C LEU A 42 22.35 74.94 -90.74
N SER A 43 21.40 74.12 -91.17
CA SER A 43 20.78 73.09 -90.31
C SER A 43 21.78 71.98 -89.94
N SER A 44 22.66 71.56 -90.85
CA SER A 44 23.71 70.58 -90.55
C SER A 44 24.67 71.04 -89.44
N ILE A 45 24.85 72.34 -89.25
CA ILE A 45 25.69 72.92 -88.19
C ILE A 45 24.86 73.21 -86.93
N LEU A 46 23.63 73.71 -87.09
CA LEU A 46 22.77 74.07 -85.96
C LEU A 46 22.21 72.83 -85.23
N VAL A 47 21.90 71.76 -85.96
CA VAL A 47 21.36 70.51 -85.43
C VAL A 47 22.30 69.85 -84.40
N PRO A 48 23.61 69.67 -84.62
CA PRO A 48 24.50 69.10 -83.60
C PRO A 48 24.68 70.02 -82.39
N ILE A 49 24.67 71.35 -82.57
CA ILE A 49 24.73 72.32 -81.47
C ILE A 49 23.46 72.23 -80.59
N ALA A 50 22.29 72.05 -81.21
CA ALA A 50 21.03 71.85 -80.49
C ALA A 50 20.86 70.44 -79.91
N LEU A 51 21.43 69.40 -80.54
CA LEU A 51 21.31 68.00 -80.11
C LEU A 51 22.25 67.61 -78.98
N LEU A 52 23.47 68.15 -78.92
CA LEU A 52 24.43 67.84 -77.85
C LEU A 52 23.86 68.01 -76.43
N PRO A 53 23.26 69.16 -76.05
CA PRO A 53 22.67 69.30 -74.73
C PRO A 53 21.52 68.32 -74.50
N TYR A 54 20.72 68.03 -75.53
CA TYR A 54 19.64 67.04 -75.44
C TYR A 54 20.16 65.61 -75.19
N LEU A 55 21.23 65.20 -75.87
CA LEU A 55 21.84 63.88 -75.69
C LEU A 55 22.46 63.72 -74.30
N THR A 56 23.10 64.76 -73.76
CA THR A 56 23.66 64.71 -72.40
C THR A 56 22.57 64.59 -71.33
N VAL A 57 21.46 65.33 -71.46
CA VAL A 57 20.30 65.20 -70.57
C VAL A 57 19.71 63.81 -70.66
N ARG A 58 19.55 63.27 -71.89
CA ARG A 58 19.04 61.92 -72.09
C ARG A 58 19.94 60.86 -71.45
N ALA A 59 21.26 60.98 -71.59
CA ALA A 59 22.22 60.10 -70.92
C ALA A 59 22.08 60.17 -69.39
N ARG A 60 22.02 61.38 -68.81
CA ARG A 60 21.82 61.57 -67.36
C ARG A 60 20.50 60.99 -66.86
N LEU A 61 19.43 61.13 -67.64
CA LEU A 61 18.10 60.62 -67.29
C LEU A 61 18.10 59.08 -67.28
N THR A 62 18.78 58.44 -68.23
CA THR A 62 18.96 56.97 -68.22
C THR A 62 19.81 56.48 -67.05
N THR A 63 20.88 57.18 -66.67
CA THR A 63 21.67 56.83 -65.48
C THR A 63 20.87 56.99 -64.19
N LEU A 64 20.06 58.05 -64.09
CA LEU A 64 19.20 58.28 -62.92
C LEU A 64 18.10 57.21 -62.83
N GLN A 65 17.46 56.87 -63.95
CA GLN A 65 16.51 55.77 -64.04
C GLN A 65 17.15 54.44 -63.61
N ARG A 66 18.39 54.19 -64.04
CA ARG A 66 19.14 53.00 -63.64
C ARG A 66 19.43 52.99 -62.14
N SER A 67 19.86 54.11 -61.56
CA SER A 67 20.08 54.22 -60.11
C SER A 67 18.79 54.07 -59.31
N VAL A 68 17.66 54.59 -59.81
CA VAL A 68 16.34 54.44 -59.18
C VAL A 68 15.89 52.98 -59.24
N ALA A 69 16.12 52.29 -60.37
CA ALA A 69 15.82 50.87 -60.52
C ALA A 69 16.71 50.01 -59.60
N GLU A 70 18.00 50.32 -59.48
CA GLU A 70 18.93 49.66 -58.55
C GLU A 70 18.49 49.88 -57.09
N GLY A 71 18.11 51.10 -56.72
CA GLY A 71 17.55 51.40 -55.41
C GLY A 71 16.22 50.68 -55.12
N ALA A 72 15.33 50.59 -56.11
CA ALA A 72 14.09 49.82 -56.01
C ALA A 72 14.35 48.32 -55.80
N ASN A 73 15.35 47.76 -56.49
CA ASN A 73 15.76 46.38 -56.31
C ASN A 73 16.37 46.13 -54.92
N ALA A 74 17.21 47.03 -54.42
CA ALA A 74 17.79 46.93 -53.08
C ALA A 74 16.72 47.01 -51.98
N THR A 75 15.76 47.93 -52.09
CA THR A 75 14.67 48.07 -51.12
C THR A 75 13.72 46.88 -51.11
N THR A 76 13.41 46.29 -52.27
CA THR A 76 12.61 45.05 -52.33
C THR A 76 13.36 43.84 -51.76
N GLY A 77 14.68 43.76 -51.94
CA GLY A 77 15.55 42.78 -51.28
C GLY A 77 15.49 42.90 -49.76
N LEU A 78 15.79 44.09 -49.22
CA LEU A 78 15.71 44.35 -47.78
C LEU A 78 14.33 44.07 -47.20
N ARG A 79 13.26 44.39 -47.94
CA ARG A 79 11.88 44.09 -47.51
C ARG A 79 11.62 42.59 -47.43
N ARG A 80 12.14 41.79 -48.37
CA ARG A 80 12.06 40.32 -48.31
C ARG A 80 12.86 39.78 -47.13
N ASP A 81 14.07 40.28 -46.91
CA ASP A 81 14.91 39.84 -45.81
C ASP A 81 14.29 40.17 -44.45
N LEU A 82 13.74 41.38 -44.28
CA LEU A 82 12.99 41.75 -43.09
C LEU A 82 11.76 40.87 -42.88
N SER A 83 11.02 40.58 -43.95
CA SER A 83 9.85 39.68 -43.88
C SER A 83 10.26 38.26 -43.45
N HIS A 84 11.38 37.77 -43.99
CA HIS A 84 11.95 36.47 -43.63
C HIS A 84 12.42 36.44 -42.17
N LEU A 85 13.11 37.48 -41.71
CA LEU A 85 13.57 37.60 -40.32
C LEU A 85 12.39 37.71 -39.34
N ILE A 86 11.34 38.45 -39.69
CA ILE A 86 10.11 38.54 -38.89
C ILE A 86 9.44 37.15 -38.80
N ALA A 87 9.35 36.42 -39.91
CA ALA A 87 8.81 35.06 -39.93
C ALA A 87 9.66 34.06 -39.12
N ALA A 88 10.98 34.17 -39.20
CA ALA A 88 11.89 33.33 -38.41
C ALA A 88 11.81 33.64 -36.91
N PHE A 89 11.68 34.93 -36.55
CA PHE A 89 11.54 35.35 -35.16
C PHE A 89 10.19 34.91 -34.58
N SER A 90 9.10 35.01 -35.35
CA SER A 90 7.79 34.53 -34.89
C SER A 90 7.78 33.01 -34.70
N ALA A 91 8.42 32.24 -35.58
CA ALA A 91 8.58 30.80 -35.41
C ALA A 91 9.33 30.47 -34.11
N ARG A 92 10.48 31.10 -33.86
CA ARG A 92 11.25 30.91 -32.62
C ARG A 92 10.46 31.30 -31.37
N ARG A 93 9.67 32.37 -31.44
CA ARG A 93 8.79 32.78 -30.33
C ARG A 93 7.79 31.68 -29.99
N THR A 94 7.14 31.09 -31.01
CA THR A 94 6.17 29.99 -30.77
C THR A 94 6.84 28.74 -30.18
N GLU A 95 8.09 28.45 -30.54
CA GLU A 95 8.86 27.37 -29.94
C GLU A 95 9.21 27.66 -28.48
N GLN A 96 9.64 28.89 -28.17
CA GLN A 96 9.90 29.32 -26.79
C GLN A 96 8.63 29.23 -25.94
N ASP A 97 7.49 29.68 -26.44
CA ASP A 97 6.21 29.59 -25.73
C ASP A 97 5.82 28.12 -25.44
N ARG A 98 6.06 27.21 -26.40
CA ARG A 98 5.86 25.77 -26.20
C ARG A 98 6.79 25.18 -25.14
N LEU A 99 8.08 25.53 -25.17
CA LEU A 99 9.05 25.07 -24.18
C LEU A 99 8.69 25.57 -22.77
N VAL A 100 8.26 26.83 -22.64
CA VAL A 100 7.79 27.38 -21.37
C VAL A 100 6.55 26.63 -20.88
N SER A 101 5.60 26.33 -21.77
CA SER A 101 4.43 25.52 -21.43
C SER A 101 4.81 24.13 -20.92
N LEU A 102 5.72 23.43 -21.61
CA LEU A 102 6.21 22.12 -21.17
C LEU A 102 6.96 22.19 -19.84
N LEU A 103 7.78 23.23 -19.64
CA LEU A 103 8.50 23.44 -18.39
C LEU A 103 7.51 23.67 -17.23
N ASN A 104 6.47 24.47 -17.44
CA ASN A 104 5.42 24.67 -16.44
C ASN A 104 4.66 23.37 -16.12
N GLU A 105 4.36 22.55 -17.13
CA GLU A 105 3.71 21.25 -16.95
C GLU A 105 4.62 20.28 -16.16
N THR A 106 5.90 20.18 -16.53
CA THR A 106 6.86 19.35 -15.79
C THR A 106 7.04 19.81 -14.35
N ASN A 107 7.10 21.12 -14.10
CA ASN A 107 7.13 21.68 -12.75
C ASN A 107 5.86 21.33 -11.95
N ALA A 108 4.68 21.43 -12.57
CA ALA A 108 3.43 21.04 -11.93
C ALA A 108 3.41 19.53 -11.58
N ASN A 109 3.90 18.69 -12.49
CA ASN A 109 4.01 17.24 -12.27
C ASN A 109 4.99 16.88 -11.16
N VAL A 110 6.16 17.52 -11.12
CA VAL A 110 7.14 17.37 -10.03
C VAL A 110 6.54 17.84 -8.70
N GLY A 111 5.82 18.95 -8.68
CA GLY A 111 5.14 19.45 -7.49
C GLY A 111 4.03 18.51 -6.99
N TRP A 112 3.30 17.85 -7.89
CA TRP A 112 2.33 16.81 -7.53
C TRP A 112 3.01 15.56 -6.98
N LEU A 113 4.06 15.05 -7.65
CA LEU A 113 4.83 13.89 -7.20
C LEU A 113 5.45 14.12 -5.82
N ARG A 114 5.99 15.32 -5.58
CA ARG A 114 6.55 15.71 -4.28
C ARG A 114 5.49 15.64 -3.18
N ARG A 115 4.31 16.24 -3.40
CA ARG A 115 3.20 16.19 -2.43
C ARG A 115 2.73 14.75 -2.18
N LYS A 116 2.68 13.93 -3.22
CA LYS A 116 2.33 12.50 -3.10
C LYS A 116 3.38 11.73 -2.28
N ALA A 117 4.67 12.02 -2.46
CA ALA A 117 5.75 11.42 -1.69
C ALA A 117 5.69 11.86 -0.21
N GLU A 118 5.48 13.15 0.05
CA GLU A 118 5.30 13.69 1.40
C GLU A 118 4.10 13.04 2.10
N GLN A 119 2.96 12.91 1.41
CA GLN A 119 1.78 12.21 1.93
C GLN A 119 2.08 10.75 2.26
N ALA A 120 2.77 10.02 1.37
CA ALA A 120 3.11 8.63 1.60
C ALA A 120 4.04 8.43 2.81
N VAL A 121 4.91 9.40 3.10
CA VAL A 121 5.76 9.38 4.31
C VAL A 121 4.91 9.57 5.56
N VAL A 122 3.95 10.50 5.55
CA VAL A 122 3.02 10.71 6.67
C VAL A 122 2.16 9.48 6.92
N ASP A 123 1.63 8.87 5.87
CA ASP A 123 0.80 7.66 5.97
C ASP A 123 1.60 6.47 6.53
N ARG A 124 2.86 6.32 6.10
CA ARG A 124 3.78 5.31 6.66
C ARG A 124 4.04 5.55 8.14
N ALA A 125 4.39 6.77 8.53
CA ALA A 125 4.62 7.11 9.94
C ALA A 125 3.36 6.85 10.81
N ALA A 126 2.17 7.15 10.28
CA ALA A 126 0.91 6.86 10.96
C ALA A 126 0.67 5.36 11.12
N SER A 127 0.99 4.55 10.11
CA SER A 127 0.88 3.09 10.18
C SER A 127 1.86 2.48 11.19
N GLU A 128 3.11 2.96 11.22
CA GLU A 128 4.14 2.53 12.18
C GLU A 128 3.73 2.87 13.62
N ALA A 129 3.18 4.06 13.85
CA ALA A 129 2.66 4.44 15.16
C ALA A 129 1.52 3.53 15.64
N ARG A 130 0.64 3.08 14.73
CA ARG A 130 -0.42 2.10 15.05
C ARG A 130 0.17 0.74 15.40
N MET A 131 1.10 0.22 14.59
CA MET A 131 1.77 -1.05 14.87
C MET A 131 2.51 -1.04 16.21
N LEU A 132 3.22 0.04 16.53
CA LEU A 132 3.89 0.17 17.83
C LEU A 132 2.90 0.20 19.00
N LYS A 133 1.73 0.80 18.82
CA LYS A 133 0.66 0.80 19.83
C LYS A 133 0.10 -0.60 20.04
N GLU A 134 -0.15 -1.33 18.96
CA GLU A 134 -0.62 -2.73 19.00
C GLU A 134 0.42 -3.64 19.67
N LEU A 135 1.71 -3.53 19.31
CA LEU A 135 2.80 -4.29 19.94
C LEU A 135 2.95 -4.00 21.43
N ARG A 136 2.71 -2.75 21.86
CA ARG A 136 2.69 -2.42 23.28
C ARG A 136 1.48 -3.04 23.98
N ALA A 137 0.32 -3.04 23.34
CA ALA A 137 -0.89 -3.66 23.90
C ALA A 137 -0.71 -5.17 24.07
N THR A 138 -0.22 -5.87 23.05
CA THR A 138 0.03 -7.32 23.12
C THR A 138 1.10 -7.66 24.15
N ARG A 139 2.13 -6.83 24.32
CA ARG A 139 3.13 -7.00 25.38
C ARG A 139 2.51 -6.89 26.78
N LEU A 140 1.63 -5.92 27.01
CA LEU A 140 0.93 -5.77 28.29
C LEU A 140 -0.02 -6.95 28.55
N GLU A 141 -0.68 -7.47 27.51
CA GLU A 141 -1.51 -8.66 27.63
C GLU A 141 -0.70 -9.90 27.99
N LEU A 142 0.47 -10.10 27.36
CA LEU A 142 1.38 -11.20 27.68
C LEU A 142 1.89 -11.11 29.12
N GLU A 143 2.29 -9.93 29.59
CA GLU A 143 2.73 -9.69 30.96
C GLU A 143 1.61 -10.01 31.98
N LYS A 144 0.37 -9.63 31.65
CA LYS A 144 -0.79 -9.97 32.48
C LYS A 144 -1.02 -11.48 32.53
N LEU A 145 -1.01 -12.16 31.39
CA LEU A 145 -1.19 -13.61 31.30
C LEU A 145 -0.08 -14.36 32.05
N GLU A 146 1.16 -13.89 31.96
CA GLU A 146 2.29 -14.45 32.72
C GLU A 146 2.06 -14.31 34.24
N SER A 147 1.61 -13.14 34.70
CA SER A 147 1.29 -12.92 36.11
C SER A 147 0.14 -13.80 36.61
N ASP A 148 -0.88 -14.02 35.77
CA ASP A 148 -2.03 -14.87 36.10
C ASP A 148 -1.64 -16.36 36.09
N ALA A 149 -0.77 -16.78 35.16
CA ALA A 149 -0.21 -18.12 35.14
C ALA A 149 0.63 -18.41 36.40
N ALA A 150 1.49 -17.48 36.81
CA ALA A 150 2.28 -17.60 38.04
C ALA A 150 1.39 -17.72 39.29
N ARG A 151 0.30 -16.94 39.38
CA ARG A 151 -0.70 -17.06 40.47
C ARG A 151 -1.40 -18.42 40.45
N SER A 152 -1.78 -18.90 39.28
CA SER A 152 -2.42 -20.21 39.11
C SER A 152 -1.49 -21.34 39.55
N GLU A 153 -0.22 -21.26 39.19
CA GLU A 153 0.79 -22.25 39.59
C GLU A 153 1.00 -22.27 41.11
N GLN A 154 1.12 -21.10 41.73
CA GLN A 154 1.20 -20.99 43.20
C GLN A 154 -0.03 -21.61 43.87
N ALA A 155 -1.23 -21.33 43.37
CA ALA A 155 -2.46 -21.94 43.89
C ALA A 155 -2.45 -23.47 43.75
N ARG A 156 -2.00 -24.00 42.61
CA ARG A 156 -1.85 -25.46 42.39
C ARG A 156 -0.85 -26.07 43.37
N GLN A 157 0.27 -25.41 43.63
CA GLN A 157 1.27 -25.89 44.59
C GLN A 157 0.71 -25.95 46.01
N LEU A 158 -0.10 -24.98 46.44
CA LEU A 158 -0.75 -25.01 47.75
C LEU A 158 -1.73 -26.19 47.87
N ILE A 159 -2.58 -26.39 46.85
CA ILE A 159 -3.52 -27.51 46.80
C ILE A 159 -2.77 -28.85 46.87
N GLU A 160 -1.68 -29.00 46.10
CA GLU A 160 -0.91 -30.24 46.10
C GLU A 160 -0.22 -30.48 47.45
N ARG A 161 0.28 -29.44 48.12
CA ARG A 161 0.85 -29.56 49.47
C ARG A 161 -0.19 -30.01 50.49
N ASP A 162 -1.39 -29.46 50.44
CA ASP A 162 -2.47 -29.86 51.35
C ASP A 162 -2.96 -31.28 51.05
N ARG A 163 -3.00 -31.67 49.77
CA ARG A 163 -3.26 -33.04 49.35
C ARG A 163 -2.23 -34.02 49.94
N LEU A 164 -0.94 -33.72 49.82
CA LEU A 164 0.13 -34.56 50.36
C LEU A 164 0.05 -34.68 51.89
N ARG A 165 -0.27 -33.58 52.59
CA ARG A 165 -0.51 -33.59 54.04
C ARG A 165 -1.68 -34.48 54.43
N LEU A 166 -2.79 -34.41 53.69
CA LEU A 166 -3.96 -35.25 53.93
C LEU A 166 -3.62 -36.73 53.74
N VAL A 167 -2.93 -37.07 52.66
CA VAL A 167 -2.47 -38.44 52.40
C VAL A 167 -1.55 -38.94 53.53
N GLN A 168 -0.63 -38.11 53.99
CA GLN A 168 0.26 -38.46 55.11
C GLN A 168 -0.51 -38.64 56.42
N SER A 169 -1.50 -37.78 56.70
CA SER A 169 -2.37 -37.90 57.87
C SER A 169 -3.15 -39.21 57.84
N LEU A 170 -3.81 -39.52 56.73
CA LEU A 170 -4.57 -40.77 56.54
C LEU A 170 -3.69 -42.00 56.68
N LYS A 171 -2.46 -41.96 56.16
CA LYS A 171 -1.49 -43.05 56.34
C LYS A 171 -1.15 -43.25 57.81
N SER A 172 -0.82 -42.17 58.53
CA SER A 172 -0.49 -42.26 59.96
C SER A 172 -1.66 -42.75 60.81
N GLU A 173 -2.89 -42.41 60.43
CA GLU A 173 -4.11 -42.90 61.07
C GLU A 173 -4.34 -44.38 60.77
N SER A 174 -4.17 -44.81 59.52
CA SER A 174 -4.22 -46.22 59.12
C SER A 174 -3.20 -47.06 59.89
N ASP A 175 -1.97 -46.56 60.04
CA ASP A 175 -0.92 -47.23 60.83
C ASP A 175 -1.30 -47.33 62.32
N ARG A 176 -1.91 -46.29 62.90
CA ARG A 176 -2.44 -46.32 64.28
C ARG A 176 -3.60 -47.31 64.45
N ILE A 177 -4.45 -47.45 63.45
CA ILE A 177 -5.53 -48.44 63.47
C ILE A 177 -4.93 -49.84 63.42
N ARG A 178 -3.93 -50.09 62.56
CA ARG A 178 -3.24 -51.38 62.47
C ARG A 178 -2.53 -51.76 63.78
N THR A 179 -1.89 -50.82 64.47
CA THR A 179 -1.27 -51.11 65.78
C THR A 179 -2.30 -51.39 66.86
N ARG A 180 -3.47 -50.75 66.83
CA ARG A 180 -4.58 -51.07 67.76
C ARG A 180 -5.19 -52.44 67.46
N LEU A 181 -5.34 -52.80 66.19
CA LEU A 181 -5.86 -54.10 65.78
C LEU A 181 -4.90 -55.25 66.16
N SER A 182 -3.59 -55.08 65.95
CA SER A 182 -2.61 -56.07 66.42
C SER A 182 -2.61 -56.22 67.95
N GLY A 183 -2.78 -55.14 68.72
CA GLY A 183 -2.96 -55.26 70.18
C GLY A 183 -4.24 -56.02 70.58
N LEU A 184 -5.33 -55.88 69.82
CA LEU A 184 -6.55 -56.69 70.01
C LEU A 184 -6.35 -58.15 69.63
N GLU A 185 -5.45 -58.45 68.68
CA GLU A 185 -5.08 -59.82 68.30
C GLU A 185 -4.34 -60.52 69.45
N GLU A 186 -3.35 -59.86 70.05
CA GLU A 186 -2.62 -60.36 71.22
C GLU A 186 -3.57 -60.63 72.40
N LEU A 187 -4.52 -59.70 72.64
CA LEU A 187 -5.57 -59.90 73.64
C LEU A 187 -6.48 -61.08 73.30
N GLY A 188 -6.85 -61.25 72.03
CA GLY A 188 -7.62 -62.40 71.56
C GLY A 188 -6.91 -63.73 71.84
N SER A 189 -5.61 -63.81 71.54
CA SER A 189 -4.79 -64.98 71.84
C SER A 189 -4.70 -65.25 73.34
N SER A 190 -4.36 -64.24 74.15
CA SER A 190 -4.27 -64.39 75.61
C SER A 190 -5.59 -64.83 76.22
N LEU A 191 -6.72 -64.33 75.71
CA LEU A 191 -8.05 -64.68 76.17
C LEU A 191 -8.43 -66.12 75.77
N ALA A 192 -7.99 -66.60 74.61
CA ALA A 192 -8.09 -68.01 74.22
C ALA A 192 -7.26 -68.91 75.14
N ASP A 193 -6.04 -68.50 75.48
CA ASP A 193 -5.16 -69.24 76.40
C ASP A 193 -5.75 -69.30 77.82
N ILE A 194 -6.32 -68.19 78.33
CA ILE A 194 -7.03 -68.17 79.61
C ILE A 194 -8.24 -69.12 79.56
N ALA A 195 -9.02 -69.12 78.48
CA ALA A 195 -10.14 -70.04 78.33
C ALA A 195 -9.69 -71.51 78.33
N ALA A 196 -8.59 -71.82 77.65
CA ALA A 196 -8.01 -73.15 77.62
C ALA A 196 -7.52 -73.59 79.01
N PHE A 197 -6.80 -72.71 79.71
CA PHE A 197 -6.35 -72.95 81.09
C PHE A 197 -7.52 -73.14 82.07
N MET A 198 -8.54 -72.27 82.02
CA MET A 198 -9.73 -72.42 82.87
C MET A 198 -10.44 -73.74 82.63
N HIS A 199 -10.52 -74.18 81.37
CA HIS A 199 -11.08 -75.48 81.01
C HIS A 199 -10.23 -76.64 81.55
N GLU A 200 -8.91 -76.55 81.46
CA GLU A 200 -7.99 -77.54 82.02
C GLU A 200 -8.10 -77.65 83.55
N VAL A 201 -8.16 -76.51 84.25
CA VAL A 201 -8.35 -76.48 85.72
C VAL A 201 -9.68 -77.12 86.12
N GLU A 202 -10.75 -76.91 85.35
CA GLU A 202 -12.03 -77.59 85.57
C GLU A 202 -11.91 -79.12 85.46
N LEU A 203 -11.17 -79.59 84.45
CA LEU A 203 -10.89 -81.02 84.27
C LEU A 203 -10.07 -81.58 85.44
N GLN A 204 -9.05 -80.87 85.92
CA GLN A 204 -8.19 -81.32 87.03
C GLN A 204 -8.93 -81.37 88.38
N GLN A 205 -9.83 -80.43 88.65
CA GLN A 205 -10.59 -80.38 89.90
C GLN A 205 -11.80 -81.33 89.92
N ALA A 206 -12.00 -82.13 88.86
CA ALA A 206 -13.14 -83.03 88.68
C ALA A 206 -14.51 -82.34 88.89
N LEU A 207 -14.58 -81.04 88.60
CA LEU A 207 -15.84 -80.31 88.67
C LEU A 207 -16.72 -80.77 87.50
N PRO A 208 -17.92 -81.32 87.75
CA PRO A 208 -18.77 -81.77 86.67
C PRO A 208 -19.14 -80.57 85.78
N PRO A 209 -19.06 -80.69 84.45
CA PRO A 209 -19.37 -79.59 83.55
C PRO A 209 -20.80 -79.13 83.81
N LYS A 210 -20.95 -77.89 84.27
CA LYS A 210 -22.27 -77.33 84.56
C LYS A 210 -23.02 -77.21 83.23
N LYS A 211 -24.27 -77.67 83.18
CA LYS A 211 -25.10 -77.59 81.97
C LYS A 211 -25.43 -76.12 81.71
N GLY A 212 -24.67 -75.49 80.80
CA GLY A 212 -24.67 -74.05 80.54
C GLY A 212 -23.36 -73.39 80.98
N ASP A 213 -22.92 -72.35 80.27
CA ASP A 213 -21.65 -71.62 80.43
C ASP A 213 -21.54 -70.91 81.80
N GLY A 214 -21.57 -71.69 82.88
CA GLY A 214 -21.74 -71.21 84.24
C GLY A 214 -20.56 -70.41 84.76
N ARG A 215 -19.40 -70.53 84.10
CA ARG A 215 -18.15 -69.84 84.44
C ARG A 215 -17.62 -68.93 83.32
N GLY A 216 -18.32 -68.84 82.19
CA GLY A 216 -17.97 -67.90 81.13
C GLY A 216 -16.92 -68.41 80.13
N ILE A 217 -16.41 -69.64 80.26
CA ILE A 217 -15.32 -70.17 79.43
C ILE A 217 -15.68 -70.14 77.95
N GLU A 218 -16.91 -70.53 77.61
CA GLU A 218 -17.33 -70.59 76.21
C GLU A 218 -17.58 -69.19 75.65
N ARG A 219 -18.08 -68.25 76.47
CA ARG A 219 -18.15 -66.83 76.08
C ARG A 219 -16.78 -66.22 75.82
N ILE A 220 -15.80 -66.55 76.66
CA ILE A 220 -14.42 -66.10 76.50
C ILE A 220 -13.86 -66.67 75.19
N ARG A 221 -13.99 -67.98 74.93
CA ARG A 221 -13.56 -68.61 73.67
C ARG A 221 -14.23 -68.00 72.43
N GLN A 222 -15.54 -67.78 72.47
CA GLN A 222 -16.28 -67.16 71.37
C GLN A 222 -15.84 -65.71 71.14
N LEU A 223 -15.51 -64.99 72.19
CA LEU A 223 -15.04 -63.60 72.11
C LEU A 223 -13.63 -63.54 71.51
N ALA A 224 -12.72 -64.42 71.92
CA ALA A 224 -11.41 -64.58 71.28
C ALA A 224 -11.54 -64.94 69.78
N TYR A 225 -12.40 -65.91 69.45
CA TYR A 225 -12.66 -66.32 68.07
C TYR A 225 -13.24 -65.17 67.22
N LYS A 226 -14.16 -64.39 67.79
CA LYS A 226 -14.71 -63.19 67.12
C LYS A 226 -13.64 -62.14 66.86
N TRP A 227 -12.71 -61.93 67.80
CA TRP A 227 -11.61 -60.98 67.63
C TRP A 227 -10.58 -61.44 66.61
N GLN A 228 -10.29 -62.75 66.57
CA GLN A 228 -9.41 -63.34 65.55
C GLN A 228 -10.01 -63.25 64.14
N ASN A 229 -11.32 -63.52 64.01
CA ASN A 229 -11.99 -63.50 62.71
C ASN A 229 -12.37 -62.10 62.21
N ALA A 230 -12.57 -61.12 63.10
CA ALA A 230 -12.89 -59.75 62.71
C ALA A 230 -11.75 -59.05 61.96
N GLN A 231 -10.54 -59.62 61.96
CA GLN A 231 -9.36 -59.08 61.27
C GLN A 231 -9.07 -59.72 59.91
N THR A 232 -9.87 -60.72 59.51
CA THR A 232 -9.79 -61.34 58.18
C THR A 232 -10.83 -60.82 57.15
N PRO A 233 -11.28 -59.54 57.12
CA PRO A 233 -12.20 -59.09 56.08
C PRO A 233 -11.51 -58.77 54.74
N GLU A 234 -10.18 -58.86 54.63
CA GLU A 234 -9.42 -58.26 53.52
C GLU A 234 -9.21 -59.16 52.28
N GLN A 235 -9.72 -60.40 52.24
CA GLN A 235 -9.50 -61.30 51.09
C GLN A 235 -10.73 -61.55 50.19
N THR A 236 -11.92 -61.05 50.51
CA THR A 236 -13.10 -61.24 49.65
C THR A 236 -13.48 -60.02 48.80
N ALA A 237 -12.84 -58.86 49.00
CA ALA A 237 -13.18 -57.62 48.28
C ALA A 237 -12.28 -57.33 47.05
N THR A 238 -11.08 -57.92 46.96
CA THR A 238 -10.16 -57.70 45.84
C THR A 238 -10.54 -58.46 44.56
N ASP A 239 -11.36 -59.52 44.68
CA ASP A 239 -11.78 -60.31 43.51
C ASP A 239 -12.98 -59.70 42.76
N ALA A 240 -13.69 -58.72 43.34
CA ALA A 240 -14.83 -58.07 42.69
C ALA A 240 -14.50 -56.78 41.92
N SER A 241 -13.30 -56.19 42.11
CA SER A 241 -12.94 -54.91 41.46
C SER A 241 -12.06 -55.04 40.22
N ASN A 242 -11.59 -56.25 39.87
CA ASN A 242 -10.76 -56.45 38.67
C ASN A 242 -11.58 -56.63 37.38
N ASP A 243 -12.90 -56.83 37.47
CA ASP A 243 -13.76 -57.04 36.29
C ASP A 243 -14.31 -55.74 35.67
N ASN A 244 -14.18 -54.58 36.32
CA ASN A 244 -14.82 -53.34 35.85
C ASN A 244 -13.89 -52.41 35.03
N ASN A 245 -12.65 -52.83 34.75
CA ASN A 245 -11.66 -52.00 34.04
C ASN A 245 -11.39 -52.42 32.59
N GLN A 246 -12.22 -53.30 32.01
CA GLN A 246 -12.13 -53.70 30.59
C GLN A 246 -13.21 -53.09 29.67
N SER A 247 -14.15 -52.29 30.19
CA SER A 247 -15.34 -51.87 29.40
C SER A 247 -15.30 -50.45 28.83
N SER A 248 -14.21 -49.69 28.91
CA SER A 248 -14.20 -48.26 28.52
C SER A 248 -13.17 -47.83 27.45
N SER A 249 -12.47 -48.75 26.79
CA SER A 249 -11.51 -48.41 25.72
C SER A 249 -12.11 -48.33 24.30
N ASN A 250 -13.42 -48.17 24.13
CA ASN A 250 -14.04 -48.08 22.80
C ASN A 250 -14.97 -46.86 22.65
N ALA A 251 -14.38 -45.66 22.63
CA ALA A 251 -15.01 -44.47 22.07
C ALA A 251 -13.99 -43.81 21.14
N GLY A 252 -13.92 -44.36 19.94
CA GLY A 252 -13.14 -43.82 18.84
C GLY A 252 -13.58 -42.42 18.46
N SER A 253 -12.58 -41.58 18.22
CA SER A 253 -12.42 -40.81 16.99
C SER A 253 -13.71 -40.42 16.25
N ASP A 254 -14.21 -39.22 16.54
CA ASP A 254 -14.99 -38.44 15.58
C ASP A 254 -14.28 -37.10 15.35
N THR A 255 -13.28 -37.12 14.46
CA THR A 255 -12.70 -35.92 13.85
C THR A 255 -13.29 -35.81 12.45
N GLY A 256 -14.37 -35.03 12.34
CA GLY A 256 -15.04 -34.70 11.10
C GLY A 256 -15.31 -33.19 10.97
N ARG A 257 -14.55 -32.57 10.06
CA ARG A 257 -14.73 -31.27 9.38
C ARG A 257 -14.28 -29.97 10.07
#